data_AF-A0A2N2TM37-F1
#
_entry.id   AF-A0A2N2TM37-F1
#
_cell.length_a   1.000
_cell.length_b   1.000
_cell.length_c   1.000
_cell.angle_alpha   90.00
_cell.angle_beta   90.00
_cell.angle_gamma   90.00
#
_symmetry.space_group_name_H-M   'P 1'
#
loop_
_entity.id
_entity.type
_entity.pdbx_description
1 polymer ?
#
loop_
_entity_poly.entity_id
_entity_poly.type
_entity_poly.pdbx_seq_one_letter_code
_entity_poly.pdbx_strand_id
1 'polypeptide(L)'
;MNAPENLLTDDHLRAQVKLLGTLLGQVLLQFAGEDVFEAVETLRRGFAELHQQEDQQRRTELMAMIDAMPATKVELVVRAFSSYFMLVNVAEESFSHRNRRRMLSHGMPLWEGSFDRTVADL
;
A
#
# COMPACT_ATOMS: atom_id res chain seq x y z
N MET A 1 -1.76 -17.73 -17.87
CA MET A 1 -0.58 -18.51 -17.39
C MET A 1 -0.71 -18.54 -15.88
N ASN A 2 -1.25 -19.63 -15.33
CA ASN A 2 -1.47 -19.76 -13.89
C ASN A 2 -0.08 -19.78 -13.22
N ALA A 3 0.13 -18.98 -12.18
CA ALA A 3 1.29 -19.17 -11.33
C ALA A 3 1.35 -20.67 -10.96
N PRO A 4 2.54 -21.31 -10.93
CA PRO A 4 2.62 -22.69 -10.45
C PRO A 4 1.90 -22.73 -9.10
N GLU A 5 0.98 -23.67 -8.88
CA GLU A 5 -0.02 -23.71 -7.78
C GLU A 5 0.56 -23.41 -6.38
N ASN A 6 1.89 -23.44 -6.24
CA ASN A 6 2.64 -23.17 -5.04
C ASN A 6 3.06 -21.69 -4.83
N LEU A 7 2.99 -20.77 -5.79
CA LEU A 7 3.39 -19.36 -5.57
C LEU A 7 2.23 -18.48 -5.10
N LEU A 8 2.55 -17.48 -4.26
CA LEU A 8 1.59 -16.43 -3.93
C LEU A 8 1.37 -15.55 -5.16
N THR A 9 0.11 -15.25 -5.42
CA THR A 9 -0.32 -14.36 -6.52
C THR A 9 -0.56 -12.95 -6.03
N ASP A 10 -0.69 -12.02 -6.96
CA ASP A 10 -1.00 -10.61 -6.71
C ASP A 10 -2.29 -10.42 -5.88
N ASP A 11 -3.27 -11.33 -6.00
CA ASP A 11 -4.48 -11.28 -5.18
C ASP A 11 -4.20 -11.53 -3.69
N HIS A 12 -3.19 -12.35 -3.37
CA HIS A 12 -2.76 -12.54 -1.99
C HIS A 12 -2.11 -11.27 -1.42
N LEU A 13 -1.31 -10.57 -2.24
CA LEU A 13 -0.71 -9.29 -1.85
C LEU A 13 -1.79 -8.23 -1.64
N ARG A 14 -2.73 -8.08 -2.58
CA ARG A 14 -3.88 -7.18 -2.44
C ARG A 14 -4.71 -7.46 -1.19
N ALA A 15 -4.98 -8.73 -0.89
CA ALA A 15 -5.72 -9.10 0.31
C ALA A 15 -4.96 -8.70 1.59
N GLN A 16 -3.64 -8.88 1.62
CA GLN A 16 -2.81 -8.48 2.75
C GLN A 16 -2.74 -6.96 2.93
N VAL A 17 -2.52 -6.21 1.85
CA VAL A 17 -2.54 -4.74 1.87
C VAL A 17 -3.90 -4.22 2.34
N LYS A 18 -5.00 -4.82 1.86
CA LYS A 18 -6.36 -4.48 2.32
C LYS A 18 -6.53 -4.71 3.81
N LEU A 19 -6.08 -5.87 4.33
CA LEU A 19 -6.14 -6.17 5.76
C LEU A 19 -5.38 -5.15 6.59
N LEU A 20 -4.13 -4.85 6.23
CA LEU A 20 -3.31 -3.87 6.94
C LEU A 20 -3.91 -2.46 6.89
N GLY A 21 -4.48 -2.07 5.75
CA GLY A 21 -5.21 -0.81 5.61
C GLY A 21 -6.44 -0.74 6.53
N THR A 22 -7.22 -1.83 6.61
CA THR A 22 -8.37 -1.92 7.53
C THR A 22 -7.94 -1.80 9.00
N LEU A 23 -6.85 -2.48 9.40
CA LEU A 23 -6.32 -2.38 10.76
C LEU A 23 -5.79 -0.98 11.07
N LEU A 24 -5.10 -0.34 10.13
CA LEU A 24 -4.67 1.05 10.29
C LEU A 24 -5.87 1.98 10.47
N GLY A 25 -6.94 1.79 9.69
CA GLY A 25 -8.18 2.55 9.85
C GLY A 25 -8.78 2.43 11.25
N GLN A 26 -8.79 1.22 11.82
CA GLN A 26 -9.24 0.98 13.20
C GLN A 26 -8.36 1.70 14.23
N VAL A 27 -7.03 1.67 14.04
CA VAL A 27 -6.07 2.40 14.90
C VAL A 27 -6.29 3.91 14.81
N LEU A 28 -6.52 4.45 13.62
CA LEU A 28 -6.81 5.88 13.44
C LEU A 28 -8.09 6.28 14.17
N LEU A 29 -9.17 5.51 14.01
CA LEU A 29 -10.43 5.74 14.73
C LEU A 29 -10.24 5.73 16.25
N GLN A 30 -9.47 4.76 16.76
CA GLN A 30 -9.26 4.59 18.20
C GLN A 30 -8.38 5.69 18.82
N PHE A 31 -7.30 6.09 18.14
CA PHE A 31 -6.25 6.92 18.75
C PHE A 31 -6.15 8.35 18.19
N ALA A 32 -6.58 8.57 16.95
CA ALA A 32 -6.58 9.89 16.31
C ALA A 32 -7.99 10.52 16.23
N GLY A 33 -9.02 9.70 16.41
CA GLY A 33 -10.42 10.12 16.39
C GLY A 33 -11.03 10.13 14.98
N GLU A 34 -12.36 10.22 14.95
CA GLU A 34 -13.17 10.17 13.72
C GLU A 34 -12.84 11.30 12.75
N ASP A 35 -12.61 12.51 13.26
CA ASP A 35 -12.33 13.69 12.43
C ASP A 35 -11.03 13.56 11.61
N VAL A 36 -10.02 12.88 12.15
CA VAL A 36 -8.77 12.57 11.43
C VAL A 36 -8.98 11.43 10.44
N PHE A 37 -9.69 10.37 10.86
CA PHE A 37 -10.00 9.24 9.99
C PHE A 37 -10.76 9.68 8.74
N GLU A 38 -11.80 10.50 8.89
CA GLU A 38 -12.59 11.01 7.77
C GLU A 38 -11.76 11.91 6.85
N ALA A 39 -10.86 12.73 7.40
CA ALA A 39 -9.95 13.52 6.58
C ALA A 39 -9.02 12.63 5.74
N VAL A 40 -8.43 11.60 6.34
CA VAL A 40 -7.57 10.64 5.62
C VAL A 40 -8.34 9.92 4.52
N GLU A 41 -9.53 9.40 4.82
CA GLU A 41 -10.34 8.67 3.86
C GLU A 41 -10.89 9.56 2.73
N THR A 42 -11.26 10.80 3.05
CA THR A 42 -11.69 11.79 2.05
C THR A 42 -10.57 12.12 1.07
N LEU A 43 -9.36 12.42 1.59
CA LEU A 43 -8.20 12.68 0.75
C LEU A 43 -7.79 11.44 -0.05
N ARG A 44 -7.78 10.26 0.57
CA ARG A 44 -7.43 8.98 -0.09
C ARG A 44 -8.34 8.71 -1.28
N ARG A 45 -9.66 8.80 -1.10
CA ARG A 45 -10.63 8.59 -2.18
C ARG A 45 -10.52 9.67 -3.24
N GLY A 46 -10.51 10.94 -2.83
CA GLY A 46 -10.47 12.07 -3.75
C GLY A 46 -9.25 12.06 -4.67
N PHE A 47 -8.04 11.85 -4.13
CA PHE A 47 -6.84 11.78 -4.96
C PHE A 47 -6.74 10.49 -5.78
N ALA A 48 -7.31 9.37 -5.30
CA ALA A 48 -7.39 8.15 -6.10
C ALA A 48 -8.31 8.32 -7.32
N GLU A 49 -9.44 9.02 -7.15
CA GLU A 49 -10.34 9.39 -8.24
C GLU A 49 -9.64 10.31 -9.25
N LEU A 50 -8.96 11.37 -8.77
CA LEU A 50 -8.20 12.28 -9.63
C LEU A 50 -7.10 11.59 -10.44
N HIS A 51 -6.47 10.56 -9.87
CA HIS A 51 -5.47 9.78 -10.58
C HIS A 51 -6.07 8.96 -11.73
N GLN A 52 -7.33 8.52 -11.61
CA GLN A 52 -8.04 7.81 -12.68
C GLN A 52 -8.58 8.77 -13.73
N GLN A 53 -9.13 9.90 -13.29
CA GLN A 53 -9.69 10.94 -14.16
C GLN A 53 -9.49 12.31 -13.51
N GLU A 54 -8.71 13.15 -14.17
CA GLU A 54 -8.42 14.49 -13.67
C GLU A 54 -9.67 15.37 -13.68
N ASP A 55 -9.92 16.03 -12.54
CA ASP A 55 -11.00 17.00 -12.34
C ASP A 55 -10.44 18.20 -11.56
N GLN A 56 -10.31 19.34 -12.26
CA GLN A 56 -9.73 20.54 -11.69
C GLN A 56 -10.56 21.12 -10.55
N GLN A 57 -11.90 21.00 -10.61
CA GLN A 57 -12.77 21.48 -9.54
C GLN A 57 -12.55 20.64 -8.29
N ARG A 58 -12.59 19.31 -8.43
CA ARG A 58 -12.39 18.39 -7.31
C ARG A 58 -11.00 18.50 -6.71
N ARG A 59 -9.96 18.71 -7.52
CA ARG A 59 -8.61 19.03 -7.04
C ARG A 59 -8.61 20.30 -6.19
N THR A 60 -9.28 21.35 -6.65
CA THR A 60 -9.36 22.62 -5.93
C THR A 60 -10.08 22.45 -4.58
N GLU A 61 -11.16 21.67 -4.53
CA GLU A 61 -11.88 21.34 -3.30
C GLU A 61 -11.01 20.58 -2.29
N LEU A 62 -10.26 19.56 -2.74
CA LEU A 62 -9.36 18.80 -1.87
C LEU A 62 -8.21 19.65 -1.34
N MET A 63 -7.65 20.55 -2.16
CA MET A 63 -6.60 21.47 -1.72
C MET A 63 -7.13 22.48 -0.71
N ALA A 64 -8.31 23.05 -0.94
CA ALA A 64 -8.95 23.96 0.02
C ALA A 64 -9.24 23.27 1.36
N MET A 65 -9.62 21.99 1.35
CA MET A 65 -9.77 21.18 2.56
C MET A 65 -8.44 21.06 3.32
N ILE A 66 -7.33 20.82 2.61
CA ILE A 66 -5.99 20.75 3.23
C ILE A 66 -5.60 22.09 3.84
N ASP A 67 -5.77 23.19 3.12
CA ASP A 67 -5.40 24.54 3.56
C ASP A 67 -6.21 25.01 4.78
N ALA A 68 -7.45 24.54 4.92
CA ALA A 68 -8.31 24.85 6.06
C ALA A 68 -8.01 24.01 7.31
N MET A 69 -7.21 22.94 7.22
CA MET A 69 -6.94 22.08 8.37
C MET A 69 -5.95 22.72 9.35
N PRO A 70 -6.20 22.60 10.68
CA PRO A 70 -5.21 22.97 11.68
C PRO A 70 -3.91 22.16 11.51
N ALA A 71 -2.76 22.77 11.80
CA ALA A 71 -1.45 22.14 11.62
C ALA A 71 -1.34 20.78 12.37
N THR A 72 -1.92 20.67 13.56
CA THR A 72 -1.95 19.43 14.34
C THR A 72 -2.73 18.32 13.63
N LYS A 73 -3.80 18.65 12.92
CA LYS A 73 -4.58 17.70 12.13
C LYS A 73 -3.81 17.27 10.87
N VAL A 74 -3.16 18.21 10.19
CA VAL A 74 -2.29 17.93 9.04
C VAL A 74 -1.18 16.95 9.41
N GLU A 75 -0.52 17.15 10.56
CA GLU A 75 0.51 16.23 11.06
C GLU A 75 -0.02 14.80 11.20
N LEU A 76 -1.21 14.63 11.80
CA LEU A 76 -1.83 13.31 11.98
C LEU A 76 -2.21 12.66 10.64
N VAL A 77 -2.71 13.44 9.68
CA VAL A 77 -3.03 12.96 8.32
C VAL A 77 -1.76 12.50 7.60
N VAL A 78 -0.69 13.30 7.62
CA VAL A 78 0.60 12.93 7.00
C VAL A 78 1.17 11.66 7.64
N ARG A 79 1.09 11.55 8.98
CA ARG A 79 1.52 10.36 9.71
C ARG A 79 0.69 9.12 9.34
N ALA A 80 -0.61 9.27 9.13
CA ALA A 80 -1.47 8.19 8.69
C ALA A 80 -1.04 7.66 7.30
N PHE A 81 -0.84 8.54 6.32
CA PHE A 81 -0.36 8.14 4.99
C PHE A 81 1.05 7.52 5.05
N SER A 82 1.96 8.11 5.81
CA SER A 82 3.32 7.55 6.00
C SER A 82 3.27 6.13 6.59
N SER A 83 2.40 5.91 7.58
CA SER A 83 2.21 4.60 8.20
C SER A 83 1.60 3.60 7.21
N TYR A 84 0.63 4.03 6.40
CA TYR A 84 0.07 3.20 5.32
C TYR A 84 1.14 2.76 4.33
N PHE A 85 1.98 3.67 3.81
CA PHE A 85 3.03 3.32 2.87
C PHE A 85 4.08 2.39 3.48
N MET A 86 4.46 2.59 4.74
CA MET A 86 5.30 1.63 5.46
C MET A 86 4.67 0.23 5.51
N LEU A 87 3.37 0.13 5.81
CA LEU A 87 2.67 -1.14 5.86
C LEU A 87 2.60 -1.82 4.48
N VAL A 88 2.38 -1.05 3.41
CA VAL A 88 2.43 -1.56 2.03
C VAL A 88 3.81 -2.11 1.71
N ASN A 89 4.87 -1.36 2.00
CA ASN A 89 6.25 -1.80 1.76
C ASN A 89 6.57 -3.11 2.49
N VAL A 90 6.19 -3.23 3.76
CA VAL A 90 6.39 -4.46 4.55
C VAL A 90 5.57 -5.63 3.96
N ALA A 91 4.34 -5.38 3.49
CA ALA A 91 3.54 -6.41 2.86
C ALA A 91 4.19 -6.92 1.56
N GLU A 92 4.69 -6.02 0.71
CA GLU A 92 5.38 -6.34 -0.53
C GLU A 92 6.69 -7.10 -0.28
N GLU A 93 7.51 -6.65 0.68
CA GLU A 93 8.74 -7.32 1.05
C GLU A 93 8.46 -8.74 1.59
N SER A 94 7.47 -8.87 2.47
CA SER A 94 7.05 -10.16 3.02
C SER A 94 6.48 -11.10 1.94
N PHE A 95 5.73 -10.56 0.98
CA PHE A 95 5.23 -11.29 -0.19
C PHE A 95 6.38 -11.80 -1.05
N SER A 96 7.32 -10.93 -1.43
CA SER A 96 8.50 -11.26 -2.21
C SER A 96 9.35 -12.32 -1.51
N HIS A 97 9.65 -12.12 -0.23
CA HIS A 97 10.41 -13.07 0.57
C HIS A 97 9.75 -14.45 0.65
N ARG A 98 8.43 -14.52 0.85
CA ARG A 98 7.69 -15.79 0.85
C ARG A 98 7.75 -16.49 -0.51
N ASN A 99 7.58 -15.75 -1.61
CA ASN A 99 7.69 -16.33 -2.95
C ASN A 99 9.10 -16.86 -3.22
N ARG A 100 10.14 -16.10 -2.89
CA ARG A 100 11.54 -16.55 -3.01
C ARG A 100 11.81 -17.85 -2.25
N ARG A 101 11.33 -17.97 -1.01
CA ARG A 101 11.42 -19.20 -0.23
C ARG A 101 10.70 -20.38 -0.88
N ARG A 102 9.52 -20.16 -1.48
CA ARG A 102 8.78 -21.20 -2.19
C ARG A 102 9.47 -21.60 -3.50
N MET A 103 10.09 -20.66 -4.22
CA MET A 103 10.88 -20.98 -5.41
C MET A 103 12.04 -21.91 -5.06
N LEU A 104 12.80 -21.55 -4.00
CA LEU A 104 13.91 -22.36 -3.48
C LEU A 104 13.45 -23.77 -3.07
N SER A 105 12.36 -23.88 -2.32
CA SER A 105 11.90 -25.19 -1.82
C SER A 105 11.37 -26.13 -2.90
N HIS A 106 10.91 -25.59 -4.03
CA HIS A 106 10.38 -26.37 -5.15
C HIS A 106 11.40 -26.56 -6.29
N GLY A 107 12.68 -26.17 -6.07
CA GLY A 107 13.73 -26.31 -7.09
C GLY A 107 13.44 -25.52 -8.36
N MET A 108 12.63 -24.46 -8.27
CA MET A 108 12.33 -23.61 -9.43
C MET A 108 13.52 -22.70 -9.75
N PRO A 109 13.65 -22.20 -10.99
CA PRO A 109 14.61 -21.16 -11.31
C PRO A 109 14.46 -19.98 -10.35
N LEU A 110 15.58 -19.48 -9.83
CA LEU A 110 15.56 -18.37 -8.88
C LEU A 110 15.16 -17.05 -9.55
N TRP A 111 14.78 -16.08 -8.73
CA TRP A 111 14.24 -14.80 -9.18
C TRP A 111 15.29 -13.93 -9.90
N GLU A 112 14.82 -12.97 -10.69
CA GLU A 112 15.66 -11.99 -11.36
C GLU A 112 16.52 -11.21 -10.35
N GLY A 113 17.82 -11.09 -10.63
CA GLY A 113 18.80 -10.49 -9.72
C GLY A 113 19.29 -11.41 -8.60
N SER A 114 18.87 -12.68 -8.56
CA SER A 114 19.57 -13.70 -7.78
C SER A 114 20.89 -14.11 -8.44
N PHE A 115 21.87 -14.51 -7.63
CA PHE A 115 23.18 -14.93 -8.13
C PHE A 115 23.07 -16.06 -9.18
N ASP A 116 22.32 -17.12 -8.86
CA ASP A 116 22.18 -18.27 -9.76
C ASP A 116 21.52 -17.89 -11.10
N ARG A 117 20.52 -16.99 -11.07
CA ARG A 117 19.87 -16.52 -12.29
C ARG A 117 20.81 -15.66 -13.14
N THR A 118 21.54 -14.74 -12.51
CA THR A 118 22.50 -13.88 -13.20
C THR A 118 23.63 -14.70 -13.83
N VAL A 119 24.13 -15.74 -13.16
CA VAL A 119 25.16 -16.63 -13.73
C VAL A 119 24.60 -17.45 -14.89
N ALA A 120 23.35 -17.91 -14.81
CA ALA A 120 22.71 -18.69 -15.88
C ALA A 120 22.39 -17.87 -17.14
N ASP A 121 22.25 -16.55 -17.02
CA ASP A 121 21.95 -15.64 -18.14
C ASP A 121 23.23 -15.12 -18.85
N LEU A 122 24.45 -15.44 -18.35
CA LEU A 122 25.74 -15.15 -19.00
C LEU A 122 26.11 -16.18 -20.06
#